data_AF-A0A2V1D1R5-F1
#
_entry.id   AF-A0A2V1D1R5-F1
#
_cell.length_a   1.000
_cell.length_b   1.000
_cell.length_c   1.000
_cell.angle_alpha   90.00
_cell.angle_beta   90.00
_cell.angle_gamma   90.00
#
_symmetry.space_group_name_H-M   'P 1'
#
loop_
_entity.id
_entity.type
_entity.pdbx_description
1 polymer ?
#
loop_
_entity_poly.entity_id
_entity_poly.type
_entity_poly.pdbx_seq_one_letter_code
_entity_poly.pdbx_strand_id
1 'polypeptide(L)'
;LKRVVGNLGEKTGMALLVCPAVPQMGPLSDDVRLVNHHPFDGGEENAFADTSLHISYTDWQLPIDIGSRGKRDVEAYYVVAALGLYDRGKWVADLNILDVFKHRLAQIIPTCKRHPERIERFESVHETSKFVAIDSWEELLDSPTEIGVVRARGNWQARLAAAALSIECGHETRVVPETTC
;
A
#
# COMPACT_ATOMS: atom_id res chain seq x y z
N LEU A 1 18.36 -2.65 -5.13
CA LEU A 1 17.40 -3.76 -5.32
C LEU A 1 17.19 -4.48 -3.98
N LYS A 2 16.00 -4.38 -3.37
CA LYS A 2 15.61 -5.24 -2.25
C LYS A 2 15.11 -6.56 -2.83
N ARG A 3 15.74 -7.69 -2.47
CA ARG A 3 15.34 -9.05 -2.87
C ARG A 3 14.76 -9.75 -1.64
N VAL A 4 13.53 -10.23 -1.76
CA VAL A 4 12.90 -11.15 -0.79
C VAL A 4 13.02 -12.54 -1.41
N VAL A 5 13.67 -13.46 -0.72
CA VAL A 5 13.80 -14.87 -1.13
C VAL A 5 12.80 -15.68 -0.31
N GLY A 6 11.88 -16.37 -0.99
CA GLY A 6 10.93 -17.30 -0.37
C GLY A 6 10.79 -18.55 -1.24
N ASN A 7 10.64 -19.71 -0.62
CA ASN A 7 10.35 -20.95 -1.33
C ASN A 7 8.86 -21.01 -1.66
N LEU A 8 8.54 -21.05 -2.95
CA LEU A 8 7.21 -21.41 -3.45
C LEU A 8 7.19 -22.94 -3.59
N GLY A 9 6.21 -23.62 -2.98
CA GLY A 9 6.12 -25.08 -3.03
C GLY A 9 6.12 -25.64 -4.47
N GLU A 10 6.60 -26.89 -4.58
CA GLU A 10 6.77 -27.72 -5.79
C GLU A 10 8.05 -27.58 -6.65
N LYS A 11 8.82 -26.49 -6.59
CA LYS A 11 10.00 -26.34 -7.48
C LYS A 11 11.27 -25.96 -6.72
N THR A 12 12.34 -26.73 -6.92
CA THR A 12 13.68 -26.43 -6.40
C THR A 12 14.28 -25.28 -7.20
N GLY A 13 14.65 -24.17 -6.55
CA GLY A 13 15.23 -23.02 -7.24
C GLY A 13 14.99 -21.70 -6.51
N MET A 14 15.41 -20.59 -7.11
CA MET A 14 15.13 -19.22 -6.62
C MET A 14 14.00 -18.58 -7.42
N ALA A 15 12.85 -18.34 -6.77
CA ALA A 15 11.78 -17.54 -7.36
C ALA A 15 11.97 -16.04 -7.08
N LEU A 16 11.95 -15.22 -8.13
CA LEU A 16 11.94 -13.77 -8.04
C LEU A 16 10.53 -13.27 -8.35
N LEU A 17 9.86 -12.70 -7.35
CA LEU A 17 8.51 -12.18 -7.52
C LEU A 17 8.53 -10.85 -8.28
N VAL A 18 7.65 -10.72 -9.26
CA VAL A 18 7.37 -9.48 -9.99
C VAL A 18 5.90 -9.12 -9.85
N CYS A 19 5.60 -7.83 -9.72
CA CYS A 19 4.22 -7.36 -9.69
C CYS A 19 3.60 -7.46 -11.11
N PRO A 20 2.28 -7.66 -11.22
CA PRO A 20 1.58 -7.59 -12.48
C PRO A 20 1.77 -6.21 -13.14
N ALA A 21 1.84 -6.18 -14.47
CA ALA A 21 2.08 -4.94 -15.21
C ALA A 21 0.91 -3.94 -15.12
N VAL A 22 -0.30 -4.44 -14.90
CA VAL A 22 -1.51 -3.63 -14.71
C VAL A 22 -2.23 -4.17 -13.46
N PRO A 23 -2.13 -3.49 -12.31
CA PRO A 23 -2.93 -3.83 -11.14
C PRO A 23 -4.43 -3.68 -11.45
N GLN A 24 -5.25 -4.61 -10.94
CA GLN A 24 -6.70 -4.59 -11.14
C GLN A 24 -7.35 -3.88 -9.97
N MET A 25 -8.16 -2.86 -10.23
CA MET A 25 -8.97 -2.21 -9.20
C MET A 25 -10.40 -2.74 -9.27
N GLY A 26 -11.03 -2.90 -8.11
CA GLY A 26 -12.44 -3.21 -8.01
C GLY A 26 -13.30 -2.08 -8.56
N PRO A 27 -14.52 -2.40 -9.05
CA PRO A 27 -15.45 -1.38 -9.50
C PRO A 27 -15.87 -0.51 -8.31
N LEU A 28 -16.12 0.77 -8.58
CA LEU A 28 -16.81 1.64 -7.63
C LEU A 28 -18.20 1.07 -7.34
N SER A 29 -18.61 1.15 -6.08
CA SER A 29 -19.97 0.81 -5.68
C SER A 29 -20.93 1.90 -6.13
N ASP A 30 -22.09 1.53 -6.66
CA ASP A 30 -23.17 2.48 -6.96
C ASP A 30 -23.86 3.03 -5.70
N ASP A 31 -23.55 2.49 -4.51
CA ASP A 31 -24.12 2.95 -3.25
C ASP A 31 -23.40 4.20 -2.73
N VAL A 32 -23.97 5.37 -3.05
CA VAL A 32 -23.49 6.70 -2.62
C VAL A 32 -23.32 6.85 -1.10
N ARG A 33 -23.92 5.98 -0.28
CA ARG A 33 -23.82 6.04 1.19
C ARG A 33 -22.47 5.56 1.70
N LEU A 34 -21.67 4.91 0.85
CA LEU A 34 -20.34 4.40 1.21
C LEU A 34 -19.24 5.47 1.14
N VAL A 35 -19.53 6.62 0.51
CA VAL A 35 -18.61 7.74 0.33
C VAL A 35 -19.18 8.97 1.02
N ASN A 36 -18.61 9.36 2.16
CA ASN A 36 -19.11 10.49 2.94
C ASN A 36 -18.15 11.69 2.95
N HIS A 37 -16.84 11.43 2.89
CA HIS A 37 -15.79 12.46 2.89
C HIS A 37 -15.92 13.43 4.08
N HIS A 38 -16.01 12.88 5.28
CA HIS A 38 -16.08 13.70 6.48
C HIS A 38 -14.80 14.54 6.68
N PRO A 39 -14.91 15.77 7.22
CA PRO A 39 -13.74 16.57 7.57
C PRO A 39 -12.83 15.82 8.54
N PHE A 40 -11.52 15.93 8.33
CA PHE A 40 -10.53 15.34 9.23
C PHE A 40 -10.47 16.13 10.54
N ASP A 41 -10.77 15.45 11.63
CA ASP A 41 -10.85 16.02 12.99
C ASP A 41 -9.51 15.96 13.76
N GLY A 42 -8.45 15.44 13.14
CA GLY A 42 -7.17 15.20 13.79
C GLY A 42 -7.07 13.84 14.50
N GLY A 43 -8.13 13.03 14.45
CA GLY A 43 -8.15 11.68 15.01
C GLY A 43 -7.21 10.74 14.26
N GLU A 44 -6.51 9.87 14.99
CA GLU A 44 -5.56 8.90 14.42
C GLU A 44 -6.08 7.47 14.65
N GLU A 45 -7.32 7.20 14.25
CA GLU A 45 -7.96 5.90 14.44
C GLU A 45 -7.42 4.86 13.45
N ASN A 46 -7.84 3.60 13.63
CA ASN A 46 -7.65 2.54 12.65
C ASN A 46 -9.02 2.17 12.05
N ALA A 47 -9.45 2.91 11.03
CA ALA A 47 -10.71 2.64 10.32
C ALA A 47 -10.66 1.36 9.48
N PHE A 48 -9.45 0.85 9.20
CA PHE A 48 -9.17 -0.26 8.30
C PHE A 48 -8.84 -1.58 9.04
N ALA A 49 -9.40 -1.78 10.23
CA ALA A 49 -9.05 -2.90 11.10
C ALA A 49 -9.26 -4.29 10.48
N ASP A 50 -10.22 -4.42 9.56
CA ASP A 50 -10.57 -5.68 8.87
C ASP A 50 -9.79 -5.91 7.56
N THR A 51 -8.72 -5.13 7.33
CA THR A 51 -7.90 -5.24 6.12
C THR A 51 -7.00 -6.48 6.15
N SER A 52 -6.98 -7.24 5.04
CA SER A 52 -6.01 -8.30 4.81
C SER A 52 -5.35 -8.20 3.44
N LEU A 53 -4.13 -8.73 3.35
CA LEU A 53 -3.32 -8.79 2.13
C LEU A 53 -3.02 -10.24 1.80
N HIS A 54 -3.36 -10.67 0.58
CA HIS A 54 -3.20 -12.03 0.12
C HIS A 54 -2.31 -12.07 -1.13
N ILE A 55 -1.28 -12.91 -1.12
CA ILE A 55 -0.43 -13.10 -2.30
C ILE A 55 -0.99 -14.26 -3.12
N SER A 56 -1.19 -14.04 -4.41
CA SER A 56 -1.50 -15.08 -5.40
C SER A 56 -0.42 -15.09 -6.49
N TYR A 57 -0.23 -16.25 -7.11
CA TYR A 57 0.77 -16.45 -8.15
C TYR A 57 0.07 -16.86 -9.45
N THR A 58 0.65 -16.46 -10.58
CA THR A 58 0.27 -17.03 -11.87
C THR A 58 1.19 -18.19 -12.23
N ASP A 59 0.76 -19.01 -13.19
CA ASP A 59 1.59 -20.09 -13.75
C ASP A 59 2.70 -19.58 -14.69
N TRP A 60 2.74 -18.26 -14.94
CA TRP A 60 3.75 -17.67 -15.81
C TRP A 60 5.12 -17.67 -15.12
N GLN A 61 6.12 -18.22 -15.82
CA GLN A 61 7.50 -18.29 -15.35
C GLN A 61 8.45 -17.84 -16.46
N LEU A 62 9.45 -17.04 -16.09
CA LEU A 62 10.54 -16.66 -16.99
C LEU A 62 11.88 -17.09 -16.38
N PRO A 63 12.57 -18.09 -16.95
CA PRO A 63 13.88 -18.51 -16.46
C PRO A 63 14.91 -17.39 -16.62
N ILE A 64 15.81 -17.30 -15.65
CA ILE A 64 16.96 -16.39 -15.67
C ILE A 64 18.15 -17.19 -16.20
N ASP A 65 18.61 -16.85 -17.39
CA ASP A 65 19.87 -17.38 -17.93
C ASP A 65 21.06 -16.79 -17.15
N ILE A 66 21.73 -17.63 -16.37
CA ILE A 66 22.92 -17.28 -15.58
C ILE A 66 24.23 -17.74 -16.24
N GLY A 67 24.16 -18.26 -17.47
CA GLY A 67 25.30 -18.80 -18.22
C GLY A 67 25.88 -20.09 -17.64
N SER A 68 26.88 -20.66 -18.31
CA SER A 68 27.50 -21.94 -17.92
C SER A 68 28.55 -21.77 -16.81
N ARG A 69 28.11 -21.77 -15.54
CA ARG A 69 29.00 -21.91 -14.39
C ARG A 69 28.78 -23.26 -13.71
N GLY A 70 29.57 -24.25 -14.14
CA GLY A 70 29.81 -25.59 -13.57
C GLY A 70 28.79 -26.21 -12.60
N LYS A 71 28.19 -27.34 -13.00
CA LYS A 71 27.60 -28.44 -12.19
C LYS A 71 26.77 -28.11 -10.92
N ARG A 72 26.28 -26.89 -10.75
CA ARG A 72 25.20 -26.57 -9.81
C ARG A 72 24.08 -25.92 -10.59
N ASP A 73 23.05 -26.69 -10.88
CA ASP A 73 21.79 -26.17 -11.41
C ASP A 73 21.09 -25.38 -10.30
N VAL A 74 21.45 -24.10 -10.17
CA VAL A 74 20.63 -23.14 -9.44
C VAL A 74 19.69 -22.52 -10.47
N GLU A 75 18.52 -23.13 -10.64
CA GLU A 75 17.47 -22.55 -11.46
C GLU A 75 16.90 -21.33 -10.75
N ALA A 76 16.98 -20.17 -11.39
CA ALA A 76 16.31 -18.95 -10.93
C ALA A 76 15.29 -18.52 -11.98
N TYR A 77 14.10 -18.10 -11.55
CA TYR A 77 13.03 -17.72 -12.46
C TYR A 77 12.18 -16.59 -11.88
N TYR A 78 11.60 -15.78 -12.76
CA TYR A 78 10.58 -14.80 -12.37
C TYR A 78 9.20 -15.46 -12.27
N VAL A 79 8.41 -15.05 -11.29
CA VAL A 79 6.98 -15.41 -11.14
C VAL A 79 6.19 -14.15 -10.92
N VAL A 80 5.05 -14.01 -11.61
CA VAL A 80 4.13 -12.90 -11.33
C VAL A 80 3.38 -13.21 -10.04
N ALA A 81 3.51 -12.30 -9.06
CA ALA A 81 2.78 -12.34 -7.82
C ALA A 81 1.86 -11.12 -7.74
N ALA A 82 0.55 -11.37 -7.67
CA ALA A 82 -0.44 -10.33 -7.39
C ALA A 82 -0.66 -10.26 -5.87
N LEU A 83 -0.74 -9.04 -5.33
CA LEU A 83 -1.07 -8.82 -3.93
C LEU A 83 -2.49 -8.29 -3.85
N GLY A 84 -3.44 -9.18 -3.57
CA GLY A 84 -4.85 -8.81 -3.39
C GLY A 84 -5.08 -8.13 -2.04
N LEU A 85 -5.69 -6.96 -2.08
CA LEU A 85 -6.26 -6.22 -0.97
C LEU A 85 -7.70 -6.70 -0.71
N TYR A 86 -7.98 -7.00 0.55
CA TYR A 86 -9.31 -7.39 0.99
C TYR A 86 -9.74 -6.56 2.20
N ASP A 87 -11.03 -6.23 2.22
CA ASP A 87 -11.69 -5.62 3.38
C ASP A 87 -12.88 -6.48 3.80
N ARG A 88 -12.92 -6.89 5.07
CA ARG A 88 -13.96 -7.79 5.60
C ARG A 88 -14.18 -9.04 4.73
N GLY A 89 -13.09 -9.57 4.18
CA GLY A 89 -13.10 -10.75 3.30
C GLY A 89 -13.58 -10.51 1.87
N LYS A 90 -13.87 -9.27 1.47
CA LYS A 90 -14.21 -8.91 0.08
C LYS A 90 -12.98 -8.35 -0.62
N TRP A 91 -12.76 -8.79 -1.86
CA TRP A 91 -11.68 -8.26 -2.69
C TRP A 91 -11.94 -6.80 -3.05
N VAL A 92 -10.90 -5.97 -2.95
CA VAL A 92 -10.94 -4.53 -3.24
C VAL A 92 -10.10 -4.21 -4.48
N ALA A 93 -8.84 -4.65 -4.52
CA ALA A 93 -7.90 -4.39 -5.62
C ALA A 93 -6.71 -5.34 -5.56
N ASP A 94 -5.99 -5.51 -6.66
CA ASP A 94 -4.65 -6.06 -6.70
C ASP A 94 -3.64 -4.92 -6.70
N LEU A 95 -2.60 -5.02 -5.87
CA LEU A 95 -1.66 -3.93 -5.60
C LEU A 95 -0.26 -4.18 -6.18
N ASN A 96 0.35 -3.13 -6.72
CA ASN A 96 1.78 -3.02 -6.97
C ASN A 96 2.47 -2.25 -5.84
N ILE A 97 2.79 -2.96 -4.75
CA ILE A 97 3.46 -2.34 -3.59
C ILE A 97 4.89 -1.84 -3.87
N LEU A 98 5.50 -2.24 -4.98
CA LEU A 98 6.85 -1.76 -5.32
C LEU A 98 6.85 -0.28 -5.67
N ASP A 99 5.72 0.24 -6.13
CA ASP A 99 5.55 1.65 -6.49
C ASP A 99 5.61 2.55 -5.26
N VAL A 100 5.18 2.08 -4.09
CA VAL A 100 5.33 2.80 -2.81
C VAL A 100 6.79 3.18 -2.52
N PHE A 101 7.77 2.42 -3.03
CA PHE A 101 9.19 2.65 -2.76
C PHE A 101 9.95 3.33 -3.91
N LYS A 102 9.34 3.46 -5.09
CA LYS A 102 10.06 3.87 -6.31
C LYS A 102 9.32 4.89 -7.15
N HIS A 103 8.00 5.00 -6.98
CA HIS A 103 7.18 5.88 -7.78
C HIS A 103 7.39 7.33 -7.36
N ARG A 104 7.41 8.25 -8.34
CA ARG A 104 7.65 9.69 -8.09
C ARG A 104 6.59 10.35 -7.21
N LEU A 105 5.39 9.76 -7.16
CA LEU A 105 4.28 10.25 -6.33
C LEU A 105 4.38 9.73 -4.89
N ALA A 106 5.32 8.84 -4.58
CA ALA A 106 5.45 8.24 -3.26
C ALA A 106 6.53 8.94 -2.44
N GLN A 107 6.19 9.37 -1.24
CA GLN A 107 7.16 9.87 -0.26
C GLN A 107 6.93 9.22 1.10
N ILE A 108 7.92 8.44 1.56
CA ILE A 108 7.93 7.93 2.94
C ILE A 108 8.64 8.96 3.81
N ILE A 109 7.90 9.57 4.72
CA ILE A 109 8.44 10.59 5.63
C ILE A 109 9.21 9.86 6.75
N PRO A 110 10.50 10.19 6.96
CA PRO A 110 11.27 9.57 8.02
C PRO A 110 10.77 10.02 9.40
N THR A 111 10.93 9.15 10.41
CA THR A 111 10.67 9.52 11.80
C THR A 111 11.56 10.68 12.21
N CYS A 112 10.95 11.74 12.73
CA CYS A 112 11.67 12.91 13.23
C CYS A 112 12.50 12.53 14.45
N LYS A 113 13.79 12.88 14.44
CA LYS A 113 14.71 12.65 15.55
C LYS A 113 14.56 13.80 16.55
N ARG A 114 13.67 13.62 17.53
CA ARG A 114 13.64 14.33 18.83
C ARG A 114 13.78 15.85 18.71
N HIS A 115 12.66 16.56 18.57
CA HIS A 115 12.64 17.99 18.84
C HIS A 115 12.62 18.19 20.38
N PRO A 116 13.53 18.98 20.96
CA PRO A 116 13.60 19.21 22.42
C PRO A 116 12.34 19.89 22.99
N GLU A 117 11.51 20.45 22.13
CA GLU A 117 10.29 21.14 22.51
C GLU A 117 9.13 20.35 21.89
N ARG A 118 8.39 19.64 22.75
CA ARG A 118 6.97 19.40 22.48
C ARG A 118 6.38 20.80 22.36
N ILE A 119 6.33 21.33 21.14
CA ILE A 119 5.46 22.47 20.87
C ILE A 119 4.09 21.95 21.27
N GLU A 120 3.51 22.61 22.27
CA GLU A 120 2.14 22.37 22.72
C GLU A 120 1.30 22.14 21.47
N ARG A 121 0.52 21.04 21.42
CA ARG A 121 -0.37 20.71 20.30
C ARG A 121 -1.01 22.02 19.86
N PHE A 122 -0.56 22.59 18.74
CA PHE A 122 -1.19 23.79 18.24
C PHE A 122 -2.63 23.36 17.99
N GLU A 123 -3.55 23.94 18.74
CA GLU A 123 -4.97 23.82 18.53
C GLU A 123 -5.32 24.52 17.20
N SER A 124 -4.77 24.03 16.08
CA SER A 124 -5.16 24.46 14.74
C SER A 124 -6.13 23.43 14.15
N VAL A 125 -7.20 23.14 14.91
CA VAL A 125 -8.41 22.50 14.35
C VAL A 125 -8.90 23.26 13.10
N HIS A 126 -8.57 24.55 12.98
CA HIS A 126 -8.82 25.40 11.82
C HIS A 126 -7.95 25.11 10.57
N GLU A 127 -6.80 24.45 10.70
CA GLU A 127 -5.96 24.09 9.53
C GLU A 127 -6.24 22.67 9.04
N THR A 128 -6.55 21.73 9.94
CA THR A 128 -6.90 20.34 9.57
C THR A 128 -8.30 20.19 9.01
N SER A 129 -9.22 21.14 9.27
CA SER A 129 -10.58 21.13 8.72
C SER A 129 -10.65 21.32 7.19
N LYS A 130 -9.51 21.55 6.53
CA LYS A 130 -9.36 21.52 5.06
C LYS A 130 -9.05 20.12 4.52
N PHE A 131 -8.75 19.16 5.39
CA PHE A 131 -8.47 17.78 5.01
C PHE A 131 -9.72 16.93 5.18
N VAL A 132 -9.78 15.85 4.43
CA VAL A 132 -10.88 14.89 4.45
C VAL A 132 -10.37 13.61 5.08
N ALA A 133 -11.10 13.06 6.06
CA ALA A 133 -10.83 11.74 6.57
C ALA A 133 -11.22 10.70 5.52
N ILE A 134 -10.35 9.72 5.30
CA ILE A 134 -10.60 8.56 4.44
C ILE A 134 -10.63 7.34 5.34
N ASP A 135 -11.83 6.80 5.54
CA ASP A 135 -12.11 5.74 6.51
C ASP A 135 -12.62 4.44 5.88
N SER A 136 -12.85 4.44 4.56
CA SER A 136 -13.20 3.27 3.78
C SER A 136 -12.36 3.17 2.51
N TRP A 137 -12.33 1.97 1.91
CA TRP A 137 -11.67 1.78 0.62
C TRP A 137 -12.45 2.44 -0.52
N GLU A 138 -13.77 2.50 -0.39
CA GLU A 138 -14.65 3.21 -1.32
C GLU A 138 -14.34 4.70 -1.36
N GLU A 139 -14.10 5.33 -0.21
CA GLU A 139 -13.68 6.74 -0.13
C GLU A 139 -12.29 6.99 -0.71
N LEU A 140 -11.40 5.98 -0.70
CA LEU A 140 -10.10 6.11 -1.35
C LEU A 140 -10.19 5.90 -2.87
N LEU A 141 -11.02 4.97 -3.33
CA LEU A 141 -11.24 4.73 -4.75
C LEU A 141 -11.99 5.89 -5.41
N ASP A 142 -12.98 6.44 -4.72
CA ASP A 142 -13.68 7.69 -5.08
C ASP A 142 -13.08 8.85 -4.28
N SER A 143 -11.79 9.12 -4.48
CA SER A 143 -11.05 10.09 -3.67
C SER A 143 -11.63 11.52 -3.74
N PRO A 144 -11.61 12.26 -2.63
CA PRO A 144 -12.01 13.67 -2.62
C PRO A 144 -11.04 14.51 -3.45
N THR A 145 -11.47 15.72 -3.84
CA THR A 145 -10.59 16.68 -4.54
C THR A 145 -9.54 17.31 -3.61
N GLU A 146 -9.82 17.31 -2.32
CA GLU A 146 -9.01 17.85 -1.24
C GLU A 146 -7.94 16.85 -0.78
N ILE A 147 -7.10 17.26 0.17
CA ILE A 147 -6.11 16.36 0.78
C ILE A 147 -6.86 15.34 1.66
N GLY A 148 -6.83 14.08 1.24
CA GLY A 148 -7.32 12.95 2.01
C GLY A 148 -6.31 12.44 3.04
N VAL A 149 -6.79 12.11 4.23
CA VAL A 149 -6.00 11.53 5.34
C VAL A 149 -6.56 10.15 5.65
N VAL A 150 -5.81 9.12 5.29
CA VAL A 150 -6.15 7.72 5.59
C VAL A 150 -5.83 7.41 7.06
N ARG A 151 -6.86 7.09 7.85
CA ARG A 151 -6.71 6.81 9.29
C ARG A 151 -6.50 5.31 9.54
N ALA A 152 -5.24 4.89 9.52
CA ALA A 152 -4.82 3.49 9.66
C ALA A 152 -3.73 3.29 10.75
N ARG A 153 -3.87 3.96 11.91
CA ARG A 153 -2.84 3.93 12.96
C ARG A 153 -2.58 2.51 13.47
N GLY A 154 -1.31 2.14 13.58
CA GLY A 154 -0.89 0.81 14.05
C GLY A 154 -1.20 -0.34 13.09
N ASN A 155 -1.77 -0.05 11.92
CA ASN A 155 -2.10 -1.05 10.91
C ASN A 155 -1.18 -0.92 9.70
N TRP A 156 -0.03 -1.58 9.77
CA TRP A 156 0.97 -1.51 8.69
C TRP A 156 0.44 -2.08 7.36
N GLN A 157 -0.47 -3.05 7.40
CA GLN A 157 -1.07 -3.66 6.21
C GLN A 157 -1.95 -2.64 5.49
N ALA A 158 -2.87 -2.00 6.21
CA ALA A 158 -3.72 -0.95 5.65
C ALA A 158 -2.91 0.25 5.18
N ARG A 159 -1.87 0.68 5.93
CA ARG A 159 -0.99 1.79 5.50
C ARG A 159 -0.24 1.48 4.21
N LEU A 160 0.29 0.27 4.07
CA LEU A 160 0.96 -0.16 2.83
C LEU A 160 -0.04 -0.24 1.67
N ALA A 161 -1.22 -0.82 1.92
CA ALA A 161 -2.27 -0.98 0.93
C ALA A 161 -2.81 0.35 0.43
N ALA A 162 -3.16 1.26 1.34
CA ALA A 162 -3.63 2.59 1.00
C ALA A 162 -2.56 3.38 0.26
N ALA A 163 -1.29 3.25 0.64
CA ALA A 163 -0.21 3.91 -0.09
C ALA A 163 -0.10 3.41 -1.54
N ALA A 164 -0.15 2.09 -1.75
CA ALA A 164 -0.09 1.51 -3.08
C ALA A 164 -1.30 1.90 -3.93
N LEU A 165 -2.51 1.73 -3.39
CA LEU A 165 -3.77 2.03 -4.09
C LEU A 165 -3.88 3.51 -4.43
N SER A 166 -3.53 4.41 -3.50
CA SER A 166 -3.53 5.85 -3.74
C SER A 166 -2.60 6.26 -4.89
N ILE A 167 -1.43 5.62 -5.02
CA ILE A 167 -0.52 5.85 -6.14
C ILE A 167 -1.10 5.33 -7.46
N GLU A 168 -1.76 4.17 -7.44
CA GLU A 168 -2.43 3.58 -8.60
C GLU A 168 -3.61 4.44 -9.09
N CYS A 169 -4.34 5.08 -8.17
CA CYS A 169 -5.33 6.10 -8.49
C CYS A 169 -4.72 7.42 -8.99
N GLY A 170 -3.38 7.56 -8.97
CA GLY A 170 -2.66 8.72 -9.51
C GLY A 170 -2.41 9.84 -8.50
N HIS A 171 -2.60 9.60 -7.20
CA HIS A 171 -2.44 10.62 -6.17
C HIS A 171 -1.00 10.73 -5.65
N GLU A 172 -0.56 11.96 -5.35
CA GLU A 172 0.64 12.18 -4.53
C GLU A 172 0.38 11.63 -3.12
N THR A 173 1.22 10.70 -2.68
CA THR A 173 0.98 9.91 -1.49
C THR A 173 2.16 10.01 -0.53
N ARG A 174 1.86 10.48 0.69
CA ARG A 174 2.85 10.66 1.76
C ARG A 174 2.57 9.71 2.91
N VAL A 175 3.51 8.83 3.21
CA VAL A 175 3.41 7.90 4.35
C VAL A 175 4.10 8.53 5.55
N VAL A 176 3.30 8.97 6.51
CA VAL A 176 3.75 9.63 7.75
C VAL A 176 4.09 8.57 8.81
N PRO A 177 5.14 8.73 9.64
CA PRO A 177 5.46 7.80 10.74
C PRO A 177 4.35 7.76 11.81
N GLU A 178 4.27 6.66 12.58
CA GLU A 178 3.26 6.51 13.65
C GLU A 178 3.44 7.48 14.82
N THR A 179 4.67 7.92 15.01
CA THR A 179 5.02 8.99 15.95
C THR A 179 5.30 10.24 15.13
N THR A 180 4.29 11.08 15.03
CA THR A 180 4.39 12.43 14.47
C THR A 180 5.10 13.32 15.48
N CYS A 181 6.09 14.08 15.01
CA CYS A 181 6.46 15.36 15.62
C CYS A 181 5.45 16.38 15.10
#